data_AF-A0A0C9XLL6-F1
#
_entry.id   AF-A0A0C9XLL6-F1
#
_cell.length_a   1.000
_cell.length_b   1.000
_cell.length_c   1.000
_cell.angle_alpha   90.00
_cell.angle_beta   90.00
_cell.angle_gamma   90.00
#
_symmetry.space_group_name_H-M   'P 1'
#
loop_
_entity.id
_entity.type
_entity.pdbx_description
1 polymer ?
#
loop_
_entity_poly.entity_id
_entity_poly.type
_entity_poly.pdbx_seq_one_letter_code
_entity_poly.pdbx_strand_id
1 'polypeptide(L)'
;MALTELLNLAMETHNMYEASDKDIFTVVMDAKKAWETNMEGDKVSDDLAIPAEPGPTHKEALQASLLLQEFVSDMDSPFARNLEVMLCSFGHRTQVLGMQGMENSKITDYLTCE
;
A
#
# COMPACT_ATOMS: atom_id res chain seq x y z
N MET A 1 27.41 1.23 6.63
CA MET A 1 26.26 1.85 5.93
C MET A 1 25.07 1.70 6.85
N ALA A 2 24.55 2.81 7.37
CA ALA A 2 23.41 2.77 8.29
C ALA A 2 22.10 2.82 7.48
N LEU A 3 21.07 2.06 7.88
CA LEU A 3 19.75 2.07 7.22
C LEU A 3 19.14 3.49 7.12
N THR A 4 19.51 4.36 8.05
CA THR A 4 19.10 5.77 8.11
C THR A 4 19.65 6.62 6.96
N GLU A 5 20.79 6.24 6.37
CA GLU A 5 21.37 6.92 5.20
C GLU A 5 20.68 6.49 3.90
N LEU A 6 20.07 5.31 3.87
CA LEU A 6 19.35 4.77 2.71
C LEU A 6 17.94 5.37 2.58
N LEU A 7 17.34 5.79 3.70
CA LEU A 7 15.93 6.15 3.79
C LEU A 7 15.59 7.63 3.55
N ASN A 8 16.54 8.48 3.15
CA ASN A 8 16.28 9.90 2.79
C ASN A 8 15.23 10.60 3.69
N LEU A 9 15.26 10.35 5.00
CA LEU A 9 14.21 10.75 5.94
C LEU A 9 14.02 12.28 5.96
N ALA A 10 15.10 13.03 5.69
CA ALA A 10 15.10 14.49 5.60
C ALA A 10 14.29 15.04 4.41
N MET A 11 14.10 14.24 3.35
CA MET A 11 13.32 14.63 2.17
C MET A 11 11.83 14.32 2.35
N GLU A 12 11.49 13.23 3.05
CA GLU A 12 10.10 12.81 3.29
C GLU A 12 9.37 13.76 4.25
N THR A 13 10.09 14.42 5.16
CA THR A 13 9.52 15.46 6.03
C THR A 13 9.04 16.72 5.30
N HIS A 14 9.36 16.88 4.00
CA HIS A 14 8.97 18.07 3.23
C HIS A 14 7.70 17.88 2.37
N ASN A 15 7.20 16.64 2.23
CA ASN A 15 5.97 16.33 1.49
C ASN A 15 4.76 16.09 2.43
N MET A 16 4.74 16.70 3.60
CA MET A 16 3.49 16.84 4.35
C MET A 16 2.64 17.90 3.62
N TYR A 17 1.80 17.44 2.69
CA TYR A 17 0.69 18.26 2.19
C TYR A 17 -0.12 18.69 3.41
N GLU A 18 -0.10 19.99 3.70
CA GLU A 18 -0.77 20.61 4.85
C GLU A 18 -2.28 20.71 4.57
N ALA A 19 -2.93 19.57 4.27
CA ALA A 19 -4.38 19.50 4.28
C ALA A 19 -4.81 19.65 5.74
N SER A 20 -5.59 20.68 6.03
CA SER A 20 -6.27 20.74 7.32
C SER A 20 -7.27 19.57 7.38
N ASP A 21 -7.50 19.01 8.58
CA ASP A 21 -8.57 18.04 8.81
C ASP A 21 -9.92 18.54 8.25
N LYS A 22 -10.10 19.86 8.22
CA LYS A 22 -11.25 20.52 7.60
C LYS A 22 -11.32 20.31 6.10
N ASP A 23 -10.20 20.38 5.39
CA ASP A 23 -10.15 20.19 3.94
C ASP A 23 -10.47 18.73 3.58
N ILE A 24 -9.96 17.79 4.38
CA ILE A 24 -10.28 16.36 4.27
C ILE A 24 -11.79 16.13 4.49
N PHE A 25 -12.34 16.70 5.58
CA PHE A 25 -13.76 16.58 5.89
C PHE A 25 -14.64 17.13 4.76
N THR A 26 -14.27 18.26 4.17
CA THR A 26 -15.06 18.91 3.12
C THR A 26 -15.09 18.04 1.85
N VAL A 27 -13.95 17.50 1.43
CA VAL A 27 -13.85 16.61 0.26
C VAL A 27 -14.64 15.32 0.47
N VAL A 28 -14.59 14.71 1.66
CA VAL A 28 -15.35 13.49 1.97
C VAL A 28 -16.86 13.76 1.94
N MET A 29 -17.30 14.89 2.48
CA MET A 29 -18.70 15.27 2.47
C MET A 29 -19.22 15.59 1.06
N ASP A 30 -18.40 16.23 0.22
CA ASP A 30 -18.74 16.52 -1.17
C ASP A 30 -18.84 15.22 -2.01
N ALA A 31 -17.91 14.28 -1.80
CA ALA A 31 -17.97 12.96 -2.45
C ALA A 31 -19.20 12.16 -2.01
N LYS A 32 -19.52 12.18 -0.72
CA LYS A 32 -20.73 11.54 -0.18
C LYS A 32 -22.00 12.14 -0.78
N LYS A 33 -22.09 13.47 -0.84
CA LYS A 33 -23.23 14.17 -1.44
C LYS A 33 -23.37 13.84 -2.93
N ALA A 34 -22.27 13.76 -3.66
CA ALA A 34 -22.29 13.34 -5.06
C ALA A 34 -22.82 11.91 -5.23
N TRP A 35 -22.44 10.97 -4.36
CA TRP A 35 -23.01 9.62 -4.34
C TRP A 35 -24.51 9.60 -4.06
N GLU A 36 -24.96 10.32 -3.02
CA GLU A 36 -26.37 10.37 -2.65
C GLU A 36 -27.23 11.01 -3.75
N THR A 37 -26.73 12.06 -4.41
CA THR A 37 -27.44 12.73 -5.52
C THR A 37 -27.57 11.81 -6.75
N ASN A 38 -26.67 10.85 -6.94
CA ASN A 38 -26.73 9.87 -8.02
C ASN A 38 -27.64 8.66 -7.70
N MET A 39 -28.14 8.52 -6.47
CA MET A 39 -29.00 7.41 -6.02
C MET A 39 -30.50 7.74 -5.98
N GLU A 40 -30.93 8.96 -6.31
CA GLU A 40 -32.34 9.39 -6.35
C GLU A 40 -33.19 8.72 -7.47
N GLY A 41 -32.68 7.66 -8.11
CA GLY A 41 -33.24 7.11 -9.35
C GLY A 41 -33.53 5.60 -9.38
N ASP A 42 -33.22 4.80 -8.36
CA ASP A 42 -33.50 3.36 -8.42
C ASP A 42 -33.90 2.77 -7.07
N LYS A 43 -35.18 2.41 -6.96
CA LYS A 43 -35.69 1.58 -5.86
C LYS A 43 -35.27 0.14 -6.12
N VAL A 44 -34.11 -0.27 -5.63
CA VAL A 44 -33.80 -1.70 -5.48
C VAL A 44 -33.14 -1.97 -4.14
N SER A 45 -33.88 -2.76 -3.35
CA SER A 45 -33.47 -3.61 -2.24
C SER A 45 -32.42 -3.08 -1.27
N ASP A 46 -32.91 -2.80 -0.05
CA ASP A 46 -32.22 -2.91 1.22
C ASP A 46 -31.58 -4.30 1.38
N ASP A 47 -30.46 -4.54 0.69
CA ASP A 47 -29.44 -5.46 1.18
C ASP A 47 -28.35 -4.53 1.69
N LEU A 48 -28.38 -4.31 3.01
CA LEU A 48 -27.36 -3.56 3.74
C LEU A 48 -26.01 -4.23 3.43
N ALA A 49 -25.37 -3.78 2.37
CA ALA A 49 -24.03 -4.15 2.00
C ALA A 49 -23.14 -3.65 3.13
N ILE A 50 -22.95 -4.50 4.15
CA ILE A 50 -21.92 -4.35 5.15
C ILE A 50 -20.65 -4.08 4.33
N PRO A 51 -20.01 -2.90 4.48
CA PRO A 51 -18.80 -2.62 3.75
C PRO A 51 -17.83 -3.74 4.10
N ALA A 52 -17.52 -4.59 3.12
CA ALA A 52 -16.55 -5.66 3.31
C ALA A 52 -15.27 -4.99 3.83
N GLU A 53 -14.75 -5.47 4.96
CA GLU A 53 -13.50 -4.91 5.49
C GLU A 53 -12.45 -4.95 4.38
N PRO A 54 -11.74 -3.84 4.14
CA PRO A 54 -10.73 -3.81 3.11
C PRO A 54 -9.71 -4.90 3.42
N GLY A 55 -9.36 -5.69 2.39
CA GLY A 55 -8.32 -6.70 2.51
C GLY A 55 -6.98 -6.08 2.93
N PRO A 56 -6.03 -6.90 3.40
CA PRO A 56 -4.74 -6.40 3.85
C PRO A 56 -4.02 -5.62 2.74
N THR A 57 -3.44 -4.50 3.13
CA THR A 57 -2.65 -3.63 2.26
C THR A 57 -1.34 -4.32 1.86
N HIS A 58 -0.72 -3.85 0.77
CA HIS A 58 0.61 -4.32 0.34
C HIS A 58 1.66 -4.20 1.46
N LYS A 59 1.58 -3.15 2.29
CA LYS A 59 2.47 -2.93 3.42
C LYS A 59 2.27 -4.01 4.50
N GLU A 60 1.03 -4.30 4.87
CA GLU A 60 0.71 -5.33 5.87
C GLU A 60 1.12 -6.72 5.38
N ALA A 61 0.91 -7.02 4.10
CA ALA A 61 1.38 -8.26 3.49
C ALA A 61 2.91 -8.40 3.52
N LEU A 62 3.65 -7.30 3.27
CA LEU A 62 5.11 -7.29 3.35
C LEU A 62 5.60 -7.48 4.79
N GLN A 63 4.99 -6.79 5.76
CA GLN A 63 5.31 -6.95 7.17
C GLN A 63 5.08 -8.40 7.64
N ALA A 64 3.96 -9.00 7.24
CA ALA A 64 3.69 -10.41 7.52
C ALA A 64 4.75 -11.33 6.90
N SER A 65 5.17 -11.07 5.66
CA SER A 65 6.22 -11.89 5.01
C SER A 65 7.57 -11.82 5.72
N LEU A 66 7.96 -10.63 6.22
CA LEU A 66 9.20 -10.44 6.96
C LEU A 66 9.17 -11.16 8.31
N LEU A 67 8.04 -11.06 9.01
CA LEU A 67 7.83 -11.76 10.28
C LEU A 67 7.94 -13.29 10.09
N LEU A 68 7.32 -13.81 9.03
CA LEU A 68 7.42 -15.24 8.70
C LEU A 68 8.85 -15.64 8.33
N GLN A 69 9.60 -14.77 7.67
CA GLN A 69 11.00 -15.00 7.31
C GLN A 69 11.88 -15.13 8.56
N GLU A 70 11.72 -14.22 9.53
CA GLU A 70 12.40 -14.27 10.82
C GLU A 70 12.03 -15.53 11.62
N PHE A 71 10.76 -15.94 11.56
CA PHE A 71 10.33 -17.17 12.24
C PHE A 71 10.97 -18.43 11.66
N VAL A 72 11.13 -18.50 10.33
CA VAL A 72 11.68 -19.70 9.66
C VAL A 72 13.20 -19.71 9.57
N SER A 73 13.88 -18.57 9.75
CA SER A 73 15.35 -18.48 9.65
C SER A 73 16.07 -19.32 10.70
N ASP A 74 15.43 -19.56 11.85
CA ASP A 74 15.97 -20.39 12.93
C ASP A 74 15.78 -21.90 12.71
N MET A 75 15.09 -22.30 11.63
CA MET A 75 14.76 -23.69 11.34
C MET A 75 15.67 -24.28 10.26
N ASP A 76 16.54 -25.21 10.62
CA ASP A 76 17.35 -25.97 9.65
C ASP A 76 16.58 -27.16 9.08
N SER A 77 15.52 -26.86 8.31
CA SER A 77 14.73 -27.87 7.61
C SER A 77 14.60 -27.57 6.12
N PRO A 78 14.52 -28.59 5.24
CA PRO A 78 14.29 -28.37 3.81
C PRO A 78 13.01 -27.58 3.52
N PHE A 79 11.99 -27.75 4.37
CA PHE A 79 10.73 -27.01 4.28
C PHE A 79 10.95 -25.51 4.58
N ALA A 80 11.62 -25.19 5.68
CA ALA A 80 11.92 -23.81 6.08
C ALA A 80 12.73 -23.07 5.00
N ARG A 81 13.75 -23.73 4.43
CA ARG A 81 14.55 -23.13 3.35
C ARG A 81 13.75 -22.88 2.07
N ASN A 82 12.81 -23.75 1.73
CA ASN A 82 11.91 -23.54 0.59
C ASN A 82 10.95 -22.37 0.87
N LEU A 83 10.38 -22.35 2.08
CA LEU A 83 9.48 -21.28 2.50
C LEU A 83 10.17 -19.91 2.52
N GLU A 84 11.41 -19.82 3.00
CA GLU A 84 12.23 -18.60 2.98
C GLU A 84 12.43 -18.06 1.54
N VAL A 85 12.75 -18.94 0.59
CA VAL A 85 12.88 -18.58 -0.83
C VAL A 85 11.57 -18.06 -1.39
N MET A 86 10.44 -18.70 -1.06
CA MET A 86 9.12 -18.25 -1.49
C MET A 86 8.77 -16.88 -0.90
N LEU A 87 8.99 -16.66 0.40
CA LEU A 87 8.74 -15.39 1.07
C LEU A 87 9.60 -14.26 0.51
N CYS A 88 10.87 -14.52 0.20
CA CYS A 88 11.75 -13.56 -0.46
C CYS A 88 11.22 -13.16 -1.83
N SER A 89 10.80 -14.15 -2.64
CA SER A 89 10.22 -13.90 -3.96
C SER A 89 8.89 -13.13 -3.89
N PHE A 90 8.08 -13.41 -2.87
CA PHE A 90 6.82 -12.73 -2.59
C PHE A 90 7.05 -11.27 -2.22
N GLY A 91 8.04 -11.00 -1.35
CA GLY A 91 8.42 -9.64 -0.95
C GLY A 91 8.83 -8.79 -2.15
N HIS A 92 9.73 -9.29 -3.00
CA HIS A 92 10.15 -8.58 -4.21
C HIS A 92 8.98 -8.28 -5.15
N ARG A 93 8.08 -9.25 -5.41
CA ARG A 93 6.94 -9.03 -6.30
C ARG A 93 5.96 -8.01 -5.74
N THR A 94 5.68 -8.07 -4.45
CA THR A 94 4.76 -7.15 -3.77
C THR A 94 5.30 -5.73 -3.77
N GLN A 95 6.62 -5.55 -3.62
CA GLN A 95 7.27 -4.25 -3.76
C GLN A 95 7.19 -3.72 -5.20
N VAL A 96 7.48 -4.54 -6.21
CA VAL A 96 7.38 -4.15 -7.63
C VAL A 96 5.95 -3.74 -8.00
N LEU A 97 4.94 -4.50 -7.55
CA LEU A 97 3.52 -4.16 -7.73
C LEU A 97 3.17 -2.82 -7.05
N GLY A 98 3.69 -2.57 -5.85
CA GLY A 98 3.54 -1.28 -5.17
C GLY A 98 4.17 -0.13 -5.95
N MET A 99 5.34 -0.33 -6.56
CA MET A 99 6.02 0.68 -7.38
C MET A 99 5.32 0.92 -8.72
N GLN A 100 4.69 -0.09 -9.32
CA GLN A 100 3.97 0.04 -10.58
C GLN A 100 2.71 0.92 -10.45
N GLY A 101 2.17 1.07 -9.23
CA GLY A 101 1.10 1.99 -8.90
C GLY A 101 1.56 3.41 -8.56
N MET A 102 2.86 3.68 -8.47
CA MET A 102 3.39 5.03 -8.28
C MET A 102 3.53 5.72 -9.65
N GLU A 103 3.02 6.94 -9.78
CA GLU A 103 3.26 7.74 -10.99
C GLU A 103 4.77 7.89 -11.23
N ASN A 104 5.18 7.72 -12.48
CA ASN A 104 6.55 7.97 -12.91
C ASN A 104 6.93 9.39 -12.51
N SER A 105 7.85 9.52 -11.55
CA SER A 105 8.41 10.82 -11.22
C SER A 105 9.34 11.28 -12.34
N LYS A 106 9.54 12.58 -12.49
CA LYS A 106 10.52 13.14 -13.46
C LYS A 106 11.94 12.56 -13.30
N ILE A 107 12.26 11.91 -12.19
CA ILE A 107 13.54 11.25 -11.94
C ILE A 107 13.65 9.91 -12.68
N THR A 108 12.56 9.14 -12.79
CA THR A 108 12.55 7.86 -13.50
C THR A 108 12.70 8.03 -15.02
N ASP A 109 12.27 9.19 -15.55
CA ASP A 109 12.43 9.52 -16.97
C ASP A 109 13.91 9.63 -17.40
N TYR A 110 14.81 10.04 -16.49
CA TYR A 110 16.25 10.10 -16.77
C TYR A 110 16.95 8.73 -16.74
N LEU A 111 16.28 7.69 -16.22
CA LEU A 111 16.82 6.34 -16.08
C LEU A 111 16.34 5.40 -17.21
N THR A 112 15.25 5.76 -17.88
CA THR A 112 14.86 5.17 -19.16
C THR A 112 15.57 5.91 -20.30
N CYS A 113 16.83 5.56 -20.54
CA CYS A 113 17.46 5.88 -21.82
C CYS A 113 16.84 5.02 -22.93
N GLU A 114 16.24 5.67 -23.94
CA GLU A 114 16.09 5.10 -25.30
C GLU A 114 17.44 5.03 -26.02
#